data_AF-A0AAD9JHG4-F1
#
_entry.id   AF-A0AAD9JHG4-F1
#
_cell.length_a   1.000
_cell.length_b   1.000
_cell.length_c   1.000
_cell.angle_alpha   90.00
_cell.angle_beta   90.00
_cell.angle_gamma   90.00
#
_symmetry.space_group_name_H-M   'P 1'
#
loop_
_entity.id
_entity.type
_entity.pdbx_description
1 polymer ?
#
loop_
_entity_poly.entity_id
_entity_poly.type
_entity_poly.pdbx_seq_one_letter_code
_entity_poly.pdbx_strand_id
1 'polypeptide(L)' 'MPLELHWLSVKRSITFKTLLLTFKCLHGLAPPYISALLSPYCPTRRLRSSDQLLLKQPTSRTKIGE' A
#
# COMPACT_ATOMS: atom_id res chain seq x y z
N MET A 1 -11.49 32.66 -19.87
CA MET A 1 -11.37 31.20 -20.06
C MET A 1 -9.89 30.80 -20.06
N PRO A 2 -9.21 30.74 -18.90
CA PRO A 2 -7.93 30.05 -18.87
C PRO A 2 -8.21 28.54 -18.77
N LEU A 3 -7.55 27.78 -19.63
CA LEU A 3 -7.56 26.33 -19.64
C LEU A 3 -7.29 25.79 -18.23
N GLU A 4 -8.29 25.13 -17.64
CA GLU A 4 -8.11 24.29 -16.46
C GLU A 4 -7.15 23.15 -16.81
N LEU A 5 -5.87 23.36 -16.51
CA LEU A 5 -4.91 22.28 -16.52
C LEU A 5 -5.34 21.27 -15.45
N HIS A 6 -5.87 20.16 -15.94
CA HIS A 6 -6.29 18.92 -15.31
C HIS A 6 -5.17 18.24 -14.48
N TRP A 7 -4.45 18.97 -13.63
CA TRP A 7 -3.47 18.35 -12.75
C TRP A 7 -4.21 17.88 -11.50
N LEU A 8 -4.63 16.61 -11.52
CA LEU A 8 -5.04 15.90 -10.32
C LEU A 8 -3.98 16.16 -9.25
N SER A 9 -4.34 16.92 -8.20
CA SER A 9 -3.45 17.36 -7.13
C SER A 9 -2.42 16.27 -6.83
N VAL A 10 -1.11 16.60 -6.88
CA VAL A 10 0.00 15.63 -6.77
C VAL A 10 -0.26 14.57 -5.68
N LYS A 11 -0.83 15.00 -4.56
CA LYS A 11 -1.25 14.15 -3.44
C LYS A 11 -2.18 13.01 -3.86
N ARG A 12 -3.22 13.29 -4.64
CA ARG A 12 -4.18 12.29 -5.14
C ARG A 12 -3.50 11.29 -6.09
N SER A 13 -2.62 11.78 -6.96
CA SER A 13 -1.86 10.93 -7.89
C SER A 13 -0.92 9.97 -7.15
N ILE A 14 -0.28 10.42 -6.07
CA ILE A 14 0.55 9.55 -5.20
C ILE A 14 -0.33 8.48 -4.55
N THR A 15 -1.42 8.86 -3.88
CA THR A 15 -2.33 7.90 -3.24
C THR A 15 -2.87 6.87 -4.23
N PHE A 16 -3.28 7.31 -5.42
CA PHE A 16 -3.80 6.44 -6.47
C PHE A 16 -2.75 5.42 -6.93
N LYS A 17 -1.52 5.87 -7.22
CA LYS A 17 -0.44 4.97 -7.64
C LYS A 17 -0.11 3.93 -6.56
N THR A 18 -0.10 4.34 -5.29
CA THR A 18 0.11 3.42 -4.16
C THR A 18 -0.99 2.37 -4.09
N LEU A 19 -2.27 2.77 -4.14
CA LEU A 19 -3.41 1.85 -4.10
C LEU A 19 -3.44 0.90 -5.30
N LEU A 20 -3.14 1.41 -6.49
CA LEU A 20 -3.09 0.58 -7.70
C LEU A 20 -1.97 -0.46 -7.62
N LEU A 21 -0.80 -0.06 -7.10
CA LEU A 21 0.33 -0.97 -6.93
C LEU A 21 0.01 -2.06 -5.91
N THR A 22 -0.57 -1.71 -4.75
CA THR A 22 -0.95 -2.69 -3.73
C THR A 22 -1.99 -3.67 -4.27
N PHE A 23 -3.00 -3.19 -4.98
CA PHE A 23 -3.99 -4.05 -5.65
C PHE A 23 -3.31 -5.04 -6.61
N LYS A 24 -2.44 -4.56 -7.51
CA LYS A 24 -1.74 -5.44 -8.46
C LYS A 24 -0.89 -6.49 -7.75
N CYS A 25 -0.25 -6.14 -6.63
CA CYS A 25 0.54 -7.09 -5.85
C CYS A 25 -0.32 -8.17 -5.19
N LEU A 26 -1.47 -7.79 -4.63
CA LEU A 26 -2.40 -8.73 -3.99
C LEU A 26 -3.03 -9.71 -4.99
N HIS A 27 -3.20 -9.30 -6.25
CA HIS A 27 -3.77 -10.13 -7.31
C HIS A 27 -2.73 -10.83 -8.21
N GLY A 28 -1.43 -10.78 -7.88
CA GLY A 28 -0.39 -11.44 -8.67
C GLY A 28 -0.12 -10.80 -10.04
N LEU A 29 -0.54 -9.56 -10.25
CA LEU A 29 -0.35 -8.78 -11.48
C LEU A 29 0.92 -7.91 -11.43
N ALA A 30 1.57 -7.83 -10.28
CA ALA A 30 2.83 -7.12 -10.10
C ALA A 30 4.02 -8.08 -10.21
N PRO A 31 5.23 -7.57 -10.50
CA PRO A 31 6.44 -8.37 -10.45
C PRO A 31 6.66 -9.04 -9.08
N PRO A 32 7.21 -10.27 -9.06
CA PRO A 32 7.31 -11.09 -7.84
C PRO A 32 8.14 -10.42 -6.73
N TYR A 33 9.16 -9.64 -7.11
CA TYR A 33 10.00 -8.93 -6.15
C TYR A 33 9.25 -7.82 -5.39
N ILE A 34 8.22 -7.21 -6.00
CA ILE A 34 7.40 -6.19 -5.33
C ILE A 34 6.34 -6.88 -4.48
N SER A 35 5.66 -7.90 -5.02
CA SER A 35 4.64 -8.63 -4.27
C SER A 35 5.22 -9.29 -3.02
N ALA A 36 6.48 -9.76 -3.06
CA ALA A 36 7.18 -10.33 -1.91
C ALA A 36 7.39 -9.32 -0.75
N LEU A 37 7.36 -8.01 -1.02
CA LEU A 37 7.46 -6.97 0.01
C LEU A 37 6.14 -6.76 0.76
N LEU A 38 5.02 -7.20 0.19
CA LEU A 38 3.68 -7.01 0.74
C LEU A 38 3.21 -8.32 1.37
N SER A 39 2.99 -8.31 2.68
CA SER A 39 2.47 -9.46 3.42
C SER A 39 1.04 -9.17 3.89
N PRO A 40 0.05 -10.01 3.57
CA PRO A 40 -1.30 -9.87 4.13
C PRO A 40 -1.28 -10.05 5.65
N TYR A 41 -2.13 -9.30 6.34
CA TYR A 41 -2.31 -9.43 7.78
C TYR A 41 -3.23 -10.62 8.07
N CYS A 42 -2.65 -11.72 8.55
CA CYS A 42 -3.37 -12.90 8.99
C CYS A 42 -3.31 -13.01 10.52
N PRO A 43 -4.34 -12.55 11.27
CA PRO A 43 -4.33 -12.67 12.71
C PRO A 43 -4.50 -14.13 13.14
N THR A 44 -3.81 -14.53 14.21
CA THR A 44 -3.89 -15.90 14.76
C THR A 44 -5.28 -16.28 15.25
N ARG A 45 -6.11 -15.28 15.59
CA ARG A 45 -7.49 -15.44 16.05
C ARG A 45 -8.41 -14.59 15.19
N ARG A 46 -9.67 -15.00 15.02
CA ARG A 46 -10.70 -14.18 14.35
C ARG A 46 -10.92 -12.87 15.14
N LEU A 47 -10.55 -11.75 14.53
CA LEU A 47 -10.80 -10.40 15.01
C LEU A 47 -11.77 -9.69 14.06
N ARG A 48 -12.45 -8.64 14.54
CA ARG A 48 -13.33 -7.80 13.70
C ARG A 48 -12.59 -7.13 12.54
N SER A 49 -11.28 -6.93 12.67
CA SER A 49 -10.41 -6.38 11.62
C SER A 49 -9.91 -7.42 10.62
N SER A 50 -10.19 -8.71 10.83
CA SER A 50 -9.68 -9.78 9.96
C SER A 50 -10.19 -9.66 8.52
N ASP A 51 -11.37 -9.09 8.32
CA ASP A 51 -12.02 -8.96 7.00
C ASP A 51 -11.67 -7.65 6.27
N GLN A 52 -10.75 -6.84 6.83
CA GLN A 52 -10.41 -5.52 6.29
C GLN A 52 -9.27 -5.53 5.26
N LEU A 53 -8.80 -6.71 4.82
CA LEU A 53 -7.71 -6.87 3.85
C LEU A 53 -6.45 -6.06 4.20
N LEU A 54 -6.13 -5.98 5.49
CA LEU A 54 -5.00 -5.20 5.97
C LEU A 54 -3.67 -5.84 5.55
N LEU A 55 -2.65 -5.00 5.43
CA LEU A 55 -1.26 -5.42 5.22
C LEU A 55 -0.52 -5.45 6.55
N LYS A 56 0.39 -6.41 6.71
CA LYS A 56 1.26 -6.51 7.88
C LYS A 56 2.26 -5.36 7.87
N GLN A 57 2.28 -4.58 8.95
CA GLN A 57 3.28 -3.53 9.15
C GLN A 57 4.65 -4.18 9.47
N PRO A 58 5.72 -3.85 8.73
CA PRO A 58 7.06 -4.34 9.04
C PRO A 58 7.59 -3.65 10.31
N THR A 59 8.29 -4.42 11.16
CA THR A 59 8.98 -3.88 12.33
C THR A 59 10.39 -3.45 11.93
N SER A 60 10.67 -2.15 11.89
CA SER A 60 12.04 -1.65 11.73
C SER A 60 12.68 -1.43 13.11
N ARG A 61 13.91 -1.94 13.30
CA ARG A 61 14.78 -1.55 14.42
C ARG A 61 15.77 -0.52 13.93
N THR A 62 15.34 0.74 13.83
CA THR A 62 16.28 1.85 13.63
C THR A 62 16.60 2.43 15.01
N LYS A 63 17.84 2.28 15.48
CA LYS A 63 18.35 3.25 16.46
C LYS A 63 18.48 4.58 15.73
N ILE A 64 17.66 5.54 16.13
CA ILE A 64 17.82 6.92 15.70
C ILE A 64 18.80 7.56 16.68
N GLY A 65 19.97 7.96 16.17
CA GLY A 65 20.99 8.72 16.90
C GLY A 65 21.99 7.87 17.70
N GLU A 66 23.25 7.90 17.28
CA GLU A 66 24.31 8.46 18.14
C GLU A 66 24.74 9.81 17.55
#